data_AF-A0A832K6V6-F1
#
_entry.id   AF-A0A832K6V6-F1
#
_cell.length_a   1.000
_cell.length_b   1.000
_cell.length_c   1.000
_cell.angle_alpha   90.00
_cell.angle_beta   90.00
_cell.angle_gamma   90.00
#
_symmetry.space_group_name_H-M   'P 1'
#
loop_
_entity.id
_entity.type
_entity.pdbx_description
1 polymer ?
#
loop_
_entity_poly.entity_id
_entity_poly.type
_entity_poly.pdbx_seq_one_letter_code
_entity_poly.pdbx_strand_id
1 'polypeptide(L)'
;MPLTPSPYSHPDAPVRHSYPLAIEQAGFGTAFNLLVKTLPYAIVRFGILLTFSVVTIVWLIVTFGGAGFLGDKVHPWVGVGWMIGGLGLYGYVWWMIVRYFLYLVQAGHIAVLTELVTTGQVGAGNEGMFAYGKRIVTERFGEVNLLFAMDMLIRGVVHAFNRTLDFIAGFIPIPGLQSVVGIINAIVRAATTYIDETIFSYNLARGDDNAWRSSKDALIYYAQNSKEILKTAVYVVVLDKVLTAFIWIVMLAPAFLLLAVLPSSWAPGGFIGGLIIAALFASNVRQA
;
A
#
# COMPACT_ATOMS: atom_id res chain seq x y z
N MET A 1 -12.77 -3.35 -32.41
CA MET A 1 -13.86 -4.34 -32.51
C MET A 1 -14.83 -4.06 -31.38
N PRO A 2 -16.15 -4.04 -31.59
CA PRO A 2 -17.08 -3.96 -30.48
C PRO A 2 -16.86 -5.21 -29.63
N LEU A 3 -16.43 -5.01 -28.39
CA LEU A 3 -16.19 -6.07 -27.42
C LEU A 3 -17.52 -6.80 -27.25
N THR A 4 -17.54 -8.11 -27.51
CA THR A 4 -18.67 -8.93 -27.08
C THR A 4 -18.84 -8.70 -25.59
N PRO A 5 -20.02 -8.26 -25.11
CA PRO A 5 -20.21 -7.99 -23.70
C PRO A 5 -19.84 -9.24 -22.92
N SER A 6 -19.00 -9.05 -21.90
CA SER A 6 -18.54 -10.16 -21.08
C SER A 6 -19.75 -11.02 -20.65
N PRO A 7 -19.64 -12.36 -20.69
CA PRO A 7 -20.72 -13.26 -20.26
C PRO A 7 -21.03 -13.11 -18.76
N TYR A 8 -20.29 -12.28 -18.04
CA TYR A 8 -20.42 -11.97 -16.62
C TYR A 8 -20.95 -10.54 -16.37
N SER A 9 -21.24 -9.79 -17.44
CA SER A 9 -21.87 -8.46 -17.39
C SER A 9 -23.38 -8.56 -17.57
N HIS A 10 -24.15 -8.38 -16.49
CA HIS A 10 -25.60 -8.50 -16.52
C HIS A 10 -26.27 -7.31 -15.81
N PRO A 11 -26.19 -6.09 -16.38
CA PRO A 11 -26.73 -4.88 -15.75
C PRO A 11 -28.25 -4.93 -15.53
N ASP A 12 -28.95 -5.63 -16.42
CA ASP A 12 -30.41 -5.67 -16.43
C ASP A 12 -30.97 -6.92 -15.73
N ALA A 13 -30.09 -7.79 -15.22
CA ALA A 13 -30.48 -9.01 -14.53
C ALA A 13 -30.70 -8.79 -13.02
N PRO A 14 -31.54 -9.62 -12.37
CA PRO A 14 -31.69 -9.61 -10.92
C PRO A 14 -30.44 -10.11 -10.20
N VAL A 15 -29.73 -11.11 -10.76
CA VAL A 15 -28.42 -11.54 -10.27
C VAL A 15 -27.35 -10.81 -11.06
N ARG A 16 -26.80 -9.75 -10.46
CA ARG A 16 -25.84 -8.86 -11.12
C ARG A 16 -24.39 -9.28 -10.92
N HIS A 17 -24.07 -10.07 -9.90
CA HIS A 17 -22.69 -10.38 -9.53
C HIS A 17 -22.38 -11.85 -9.87
N SER A 18 -21.95 -12.12 -11.10
CA SER A 18 -21.46 -13.43 -11.54
C SER A 18 -20.10 -13.26 -12.19
N TYR A 19 -19.17 -14.18 -11.93
CA TYR A 19 -17.84 -14.29 -12.54
C TYR A 19 -17.23 -15.65 -12.14
N PRO A 20 -16.27 -16.18 -12.91
CA PRO A 20 -15.68 -17.49 -12.61
C PRO A 20 -14.79 -17.39 -11.37
N LEU A 21 -14.82 -18.42 -10.53
CA LEU A 21 -13.97 -18.56 -9.35
C LEU A 21 -13.28 -19.91 -9.40
N ALA A 22 -11.98 -19.92 -9.64
CA ALA A 22 -11.15 -21.11 -9.45
C ALA A 22 -10.96 -21.43 -7.95
N ILE A 23 -11.10 -20.40 -7.11
CA ILE A 23 -10.99 -20.49 -5.66
C ILE A 23 -12.34 -20.12 -5.04
N GLU A 24 -13.09 -21.14 -4.61
CA GLU A 24 -14.41 -20.95 -3.98
C GLU A 24 -14.33 -20.82 -2.46
N GLN A 25 -13.27 -21.35 -1.83
CA GLN A 25 -13.09 -21.33 -0.36
C GLN A 25 -11.99 -20.36 0.07
N ALA A 26 -12.41 -19.25 0.69
CA ALA A 26 -11.52 -18.28 1.31
C ALA A 26 -11.06 -18.79 2.69
N GLY A 27 -9.90 -19.46 2.74
CA GLY A 27 -9.25 -19.89 3.97
C GLY A 27 -7.84 -19.32 4.10
N PHE A 28 -7.28 -19.37 5.32
CA PHE A 28 -5.93 -18.88 5.59
C PHE A 28 -4.86 -19.56 4.71
N GLY A 29 -4.95 -20.89 4.53
CA GLY A 29 -4.02 -21.64 3.68
C GLY A 29 -4.08 -21.21 2.21
N THR A 30 -5.29 -20.94 1.71
CA THR A 30 -5.51 -20.41 0.36
C THR A 30 -4.89 -19.01 0.20
N ALA A 31 -5.14 -18.11 1.17
CA ALA A 31 -4.56 -16.78 1.18
C ALA A 31 -3.03 -16.81 1.24
N PHE A 32 -2.46 -17.69 2.08
CA PHE A 32 -1.03 -17.90 2.16
C PHE A 32 -0.44 -18.43 0.85
N ASN A 33 -1.10 -19.39 0.20
CA ASN A 33 -0.68 -19.90 -1.11
C ASN A 33 -0.71 -18.80 -2.18
N LEU A 34 -1.73 -17.95 -2.21
CA LEU A 34 -1.80 -16.80 -3.12
C LEU A 34 -0.69 -15.79 -2.84
N LEU A 35 -0.38 -15.53 -1.57
CA LEU A 35 0.75 -14.69 -1.17
C LEU A 35 2.07 -15.28 -1.67
N VAL A 36 2.29 -16.58 -1.51
CA VAL A 36 3.50 -17.25 -2.00
C VAL A 36 3.58 -17.23 -3.52
N LYS A 37 2.46 -17.44 -4.23
CA LYS A 37 2.41 -17.36 -5.70
C LYS A 37 2.72 -15.95 -6.20
N THR A 38 2.38 -14.92 -5.44
CA THR A 38 2.58 -13.51 -5.81
C THR A 38 3.78 -12.84 -5.12
N LEU A 39 4.61 -13.62 -4.42
CA LEU A 39 5.88 -13.16 -3.82
C LEU A 39 6.76 -12.34 -4.77
N PRO A 40 6.87 -12.64 -6.08
CA PRO A 40 7.63 -11.81 -7.00
C PRO A 40 7.23 -10.33 -6.97
N TYR A 41 5.93 -10.02 -6.82
CA TYR A 41 5.47 -8.62 -6.67
C TYR A 41 5.91 -8.01 -5.34
N ALA A 42 5.82 -8.76 -4.24
CA ALA A 42 6.29 -8.31 -2.93
C ALA A 42 7.80 -8.01 -2.96
N ILE A 43 8.60 -8.86 -3.62
CA ILE A 43 10.05 -8.66 -3.79
C ILE A 43 10.35 -7.41 -4.63
N VAL A 44 9.65 -7.22 -5.75
CA VAL A 44 9.81 -6.02 -6.59
C VAL A 44 9.46 -4.77 -5.82
N ARG A 45 8.33 -4.78 -5.09
CA ARG A 45 7.90 -3.66 -4.26
C ARG A 45 8.90 -3.36 -3.14
N PHE A 46 9.39 -4.39 -2.46
CA PHE A 46 10.46 -4.26 -1.46
C PHE A 46 11.73 -3.64 -2.06
N GLY A 47 12.17 -4.12 -3.24
CA GLY A 47 13.32 -3.58 -3.94
C GLY A 47 13.15 -2.10 -4.29
N ILE A 48 11.97 -1.71 -4.81
CA ILE A 48 11.62 -0.32 -5.11
C ILE A 48 11.68 0.54 -3.84
N LEU A 49 11.07 0.09 -2.74
CA LEU A 49 11.06 0.80 -1.45
C LEU A 49 12.47 0.93 -0.86
N LEU A 50 13.30 -0.11 -0.97
CA LEU A 50 14.68 -0.10 -0.55
C LEU A 50 15.51 0.92 -1.36
N THR A 51 15.37 0.92 -2.68
CA THR A 51 16.00 1.92 -3.55
C THR A 51 15.56 3.33 -3.18
N PHE A 52 14.27 3.57 -3.00
CA PHE A 52 13.76 4.88 -2.57
C PHE A 52 14.27 5.29 -1.18
N SER A 53 14.46 4.34 -0.27
CA SER A 53 15.06 4.62 1.04
C SER A 53 16.49 5.12 0.91
N VAL A 54 17.31 4.48 0.07
CA VAL A 54 18.68 4.93 -0.20
C VAL A 54 18.70 6.31 -0.83
N VAL A 55 17.85 6.54 -1.85
CA VAL A 55 17.71 7.86 -2.48
C VAL A 55 17.28 8.92 -1.47
N THR A 56 16.37 8.59 -0.56
CA THR A 56 15.92 9.48 0.52
C THR A 56 17.06 9.84 1.46
N ILE A 57 17.88 8.87 1.88
CA ILE A 57 19.04 9.14 2.76
C ILE A 57 20.01 10.10 2.06
N VAL A 58 20.37 9.83 0.80
CA VAL A 58 21.25 10.72 0.02
C VAL A 58 20.63 12.11 -0.11
N TRP A 59 19.34 12.19 -0.41
CA TRP A 59 18.61 13.45 -0.52
C TRP A 59 18.66 14.28 0.78
N LEU A 60 18.45 13.64 1.93
CA LEU A 60 18.51 14.30 3.22
C LEU A 60 19.94 14.79 3.53
N ILE A 61 20.98 14.00 3.22
CA ILE A 61 22.38 14.42 3.38
C ILE A 61 22.67 15.67 2.55
N VAL A 62 22.24 15.70 1.28
CA VAL A 62 22.40 16.87 0.41
C VAL A 62 21.59 18.07 0.91
N THR A 63 20.37 17.84 1.39
CA THR A 63 19.50 18.92 1.88
C THR A 63 20.05 19.55 3.15
N PHE A 64 20.37 18.75 4.18
CA PHE A 64 20.89 19.26 5.45
C PHE A 64 22.36 19.71 5.34
N GLY A 65 23.20 18.94 4.64
CA GLY A 65 24.60 19.31 4.42
C GLY A 65 24.75 20.57 3.57
N GLY A 66 23.94 20.70 2.51
CA GLY A 66 23.88 21.91 1.70
C GLY A 66 23.35 23.12 2.48
N ALA A 67 22.35 22.93 3.34
CA ALA A 67 21.83 23.99 4.20
C ALA A 67 22.91 24.50 5.18
N GLY A 68 23.65 23.61 5.82
CA GLY A 68 24.76 23.98 6.70
C GLY A 68 25.87 24.71 5.95
N PHE A 69 26.32 24.16 4.82
CA PHE A 69 27.37 24.78 4.00
C PHE A 69 26.98 26.18 3.49
N LEU A 70 25.77 26.35 2.96
CA LEU A 70 25.27 27.64 2.46
C LEU A 70 24.99 28.64 3.59
N GLY A 71 24.55 28.14 4.75
CA GLY A 71 24.38 28.95 5.96
C GLY A 71 25.69 29.59 6.42
N ASP A 72 26.77 28.81 6.44
CA ASP A 72 28.09 29.24 6.90
C ASP A 72 28.84 30.11 5.86
N LYS A 73 28.72 29.77 4.57
CA LYS A 73 29.52 30.40 3.49
C LYS A 73 28.84 31.59 2.83
N VAL A 74 27.52 31.67 2.85
CA VAL A 74 26.76 32.72 2.14
C VAL A 74 25.98 33.56 3.15
N HIS A 75 24.95 32.98 3.76
CA HIS A 75 24.13 33.65 4.77
C HIS A 75 23.19 32.61 5.43
N PRO A 76 22.90 32.69 6.75
CA PRO A 76 21.98 31.77 7.43
C PRO A 76 20.62 31.61 6.73
N TRP A 77 20.01 32.72 6.29
CA TRP A 77 18.75 32.69 5.54
C TRP A 77 18.82 31.94 4.19
N VAL A 78 19.98 31.92 3.53
CA VAL A 78 20.17 31.15 2.28
C VAL A 78 20.22 29.65 2.60
N GLY A 79 20.88 29.26 3.70
CA GLY A 79 20.84 27.88 4.20
C GLY A 79 19.44 27.41 4.56
N VAL A 80 18.65 28.25 5.25
CA VAL A 80 17.24 27.95 5.57
C VAL A 80 16.40 27.83 4.29
N GLY A 81 16.60 28.71 3.31
CA GLY A 81 15.92 28.64 2.02
C GLY A 81 16.19 27.35 1.26
N TRP A 82 17.46 26.90 1.25
CA TRP A 82 17.85 25.61 0.68
C TRP A 82 17.16 24.43 1.38
N MET A 83 17.13 24.44 2.72
CA MET A 83 16.49 23.38 3.50
C MET A 83 14.98 23.30 3.20
N ILE A 84 14.28 24.43 3.21
CA ILE A 84 12.84 24.47 2.92
C ILE A 84 12.58 24.02 1.47
N GLY A 85 13.38 24.50 0.51
CA GLY A 85 13.28 24.07 -0.89
C GLY A 85 13.51 22.58 -1.07
N GLY A 86 14.56 22.03 -0.44
CA GLY A 86 14.89 20.61 -0.52
C GLY A 86 13.85 19.69 0.12
N LEU A 87 13.33 20.06 1.29
CA LEU A 87 12.25 19.32 1.95
C LEU A 87 10.92 19.44 1.20
N GLY A 88 10.60 20.63 0.70
CA GLY A 88 9.40 20.87 -0.11
C GLY A 88 9.42 20.08 -1.42
N LEU A 89 10.55 20.08 -2.13
CA LEU A 89 10.73 19.31 -3.36
C LEU A 89 10.65 17.80 -3.10
N TYR A 90 11.27 17.31 -2.03
CA TYR A 90 11.15 15.91 -1.63
C TYR A 90 9.69 15.52 -1.37
N GLY A 91 8.98 16.31 -0.55
CA GLY A 91 7.58 16.06 -0.25
C GLY A 91 6.71 16.06 -1.51
N TYR A 92 6.95 16.98 -2.43
CA TYR A 92 6.27 17.05 -3.72
C TYR A 92 6.53 15.81 -4.59
N VAL A 93 7.79 15.43 -4.78
CA VAL A 93 8.19 14.25 -5.58
C VAL A 93 7.60 12.98 -4.97
N TRP A 94 7.67 12.84 -3.65
CA TRP A 94 7.10 11.69 -2.94
C TRP A 94 5.59 11.59 -3.14
N TRP A 95 4.88 12.70 -2.93
CA TRP A 95 3.42 12.72 -2.99
C TRP A 95 2.88 12.53 -4.41
N MET A 96 3.53 13.12 -5.41
CA MET A 96 3.08 13.06 -6.81
C MET A 96 3.57 11.82 -7.55
N ILE A 97 4.88 11.54 -7.50
CA ILE A 97 5.52 10.59 -8.41
C ILE A 97 5.62 9.23 -7.75
N VAL A 98 6.23 9.16 -6.57
CA VAL A 98 6.51 7.88 -5.90
C VAL A 98 5.22 7.18 -5.52
N ARG A 99 4.28 7.91 -4.90
CA ARG A 99 2.99 7.36 -4.51
C ARG A 99 2.21 6.81 -5.72
N TYR A 100 2.17 7.55 -6.82
CA TYR A 100 1.46 7.11 -8.02
C TYR A 100 2.15 5.92 -8.68
N PHE A 101 3.48 5.89 -8.74
CA PHE A 101 4.22 4.77 -9.29
C PHE A 101 3.99 3.48 -8.49
N LEU A 102 4.05 3.55 -7.16
CA LEU A 102 3.73 2.43 -6.28
C LEU A 102 2.30 1.93 -6.47
N TYR A 103 1.36 2.86 -6.72
CA TYR A 103 -0.01 2.50 -7.04
C TYR A 103 -0.13 1.71 -8.36
N LEU A 104 0.57 2.11 -9.42
CA LEU A 104 0.56 1.37 -10.69
C LEU A 104 1.10 -0.05 -10.54
N VAL A 105 2.16 -0.23 -9.74
CA VAL A 105 2.70 -1.56 -9.43
C VAL A 105 1.68 -2.40 -8.67
N GLN A 106 0.99 -1.78 -7.70
CA GLN A 106 -0.06 -2.42 -6.93
C GLN A 106 -1.27 -2.80 -7.80
N ALA A 107 -1.69 -1.95 -8.74
CA ALA A 107 -2.71 -2.28 -9.72
C ALA A 107 -2.33 -3.51 -10.56
N GLY A 108 -1.07 -3.61 -11.00
CA GLY A 108 -0.56 -4.80 -11.69
C GLY A 108 -0.62 -6.05 -10.82
N HIS A 109 -0.29 -5.94 -9.52
CA HIS A 109 -0.39 -7.05 -8.57
C HIS A 109 -1.85 -7.51 -8.37
N ILE A 110 -2.78 -6.57 -8.24
CA ILE A 110 -4.21 -6.88 -8.11
C ILE A 110 -4.70 -7.61 -9.36
N ALA A 111 -4.30 -7.17 -10.56
CA ALA A 111 -4.68 -7.86 -11.78
C ALA A 111 -4.23 -9.32 -11.80
N VAL A 112 -3.00 -9.58 -11.36
CA VAL A 112 -2.47 -10.95 -11.25
C VAL A 112 -3.18 -11.75 -10.16
N LEU A 113 -3.48 -11.14 -9.02
CA LEU A 113 -4.24 -11.79 -7.94
C LEU A 113 -5.65 -12.15 -8.39
N THR A 114 -6.35 -11.24 -9.06
CA THR A 114 -7.69 -11.48 -9.58
C THR A 114 -7.67 -12.63 -10.56
N GLU A 115 -6.76 -12.64 -11.53
CA GLU A 115 -6.61 -13.74 -12.50
C GLU A 115 -6.33 -15.08 -11.80
N LEU A 116 -5.46 -15.11 -10.79
CA LEU A 116 -5.20 -16.31 -10.01
C LEU A 116 -6.43 -16.81 -9.22
N VAL A 117 -7.29 -15.90 -8.76
CA VAL A 117 -8.52 -16.25 -8.02
C VAL A 117 -9.62 -16.72 -8.97
N THR A 118 -9.72 -16.14 -10.17
CA THR A 118 -10.79 -16.42 -11.13
C THR A 118 -10.47 -17.62 -12.03
N THR A 119 -9.24 -17.72 -12.54
CA THR A 119 -8.84 -18.74 -13.52
C THR A 119 -7.78 -19.72 -12.99
N GLY A 120 -7.10 -19.38 -11.89
CA GLY A 120 -6.08 -20.24 -11.28
C GLY A 120 -4.69 -20.16 -11.92
N GLN A 121 -4.55 -19.48 -13.06
CA GLN A 121 -3.29 -19.35 -13.81
C GLN A 121 -3.15 -17.95 -14.42
N VAL A 122 -1.97 -17.35 -14.31
CA VAL A 122 -1.72 -16.00 -14.85
C VAL A 122 -1.51 -16.06 -16.36
N GLY A 123 -2.20 -15.21 -17.12
CA GLY A 123 -1.99 -15.06 -18.56
C GLY A 123 -2.09 -16.37 -19.35
N ALA A 124 -3.04 -17.23 -18.98
CA ALA A 124 -3.22 -18.57 -19.54
C ALA A 124 -1.96 -19.46 -19.48
N GLY A 125 -1.02 -19.18 -18.57
CA GLY A 125 0.21 -19.95 -18.36
C GLY A 125 1.38 -19.60 -19.30
N ASN A 126 1.17 -18.70 -20.27
CA ASN A 126 2.17 -18.37 -21.30
C ASN A 126 2.80 -16.98 -21.13
N GLU A 127 2.27 -16.15 -20.24
CA GLU A 127 2.75 -14.78 -19.99
C GLU A 127 3.34 -14.67 -18.58
N GLY A 128 4.49 -14.00 -18.44
CA GLY A 128 5.06 -13.70 -17.13
C GLY A 128 4.18 -12.73 -16.33
N MET A 129 4.09 -12.89 -15.01
CA MET A 129 3.18 -12.13 -14.15
C MET A 129 3.32 -10.60 -14.27
N PHE A 130 4.55 -10.11 -14.45
CA PHE A 130 4.80 -8.68 -14.62
C PHE A 130 4.40 -8.17 -15.99
N ALA A 131 4.59 -8.97 -17.05
CA ALA A 131 4.14 -8.62 -18.40
C ALA A 131 2.61 -8.54 -18.45
N TYR A 132 1.94 -9.54 -17.87
CA TYR A 132 0.48 -9.57 -17.72
C TYR A 132 -0.02 -8.34 -16.94
N GLY A 133 0.52 -8.09 -15.74
CA GLY A 133 0.11 -6.96 -14.91
C GLY A 133 0.32 -5.62 -15.61
N LYS A 134 1.48 -5.42 -16.26
CA LYS A 134 1.77 -4.21 -17.03
C LYS A 134 0.79 -4.02 -18.19
N ARG A 135 0.47 -5.09 -18.91
CA ARG A 135 -0.47 -5.07 -20.03
C ARG A 135 -1.86 -4.66 -19.55
N ILE A 136 -2.39 -5.31 -18.50
CA ILE A 136 -3.71 -4.98 -17.94
C ILE A 136 -3.76 -3.54 -17.43
N VAL A 137 -2.75 -3.07 -16.70
CA VAL A 137 -2.67 -1.67 -16.24
C VAL A 137 -2.65 -0.68 -17.40
N THR A 138 -2.01 -1.04 -18.51
CA THR A 138 -1.96 -0.20 -19.72
C THR A 138 -3.30 -0.19 -20.45
N GLU A 139 -3.93 -1.36 -20.62
CA GLU A 139 -5.25 -1.51 -21.25
C GLU A 139 -6.34 -0.79 -20.46
N ARG A 140 -6.28 -0.85 -19.13
CA ARG A 140 -7.26 -0.24 -18.20
C ARG A 140 -6.73 1.03 -17.53
N PHE A 141 -5.81 1.75 -18.18
CA PHE A 141 -5.14 2.92 -17.60
C PHE A 141 -6.12 3.99 -17.09
N GLY A 142 -7.18 4.26 -17.84
CA GLY A 142 -8.22 5.22 -17.43
C GLY A 142 -8.96 4.81 -16.16
N GLU A 143 -9.25 3.52 -16.01
CA GLU A 143 -9.89 2.96 -14.82
C GLU A 143 -8.96 3.00 -13.61
N VAL A 144 -7.70 2.58 -13.77
CA VAL A 144 -6.68 2.63 -12.73
C VAL A 144 -6.49 4.07 -12.22
N ASN A 145 -6.46 5.07 -13.10
CA ASN A 145 -6.34 6.47 -12.68
C ASN A 145 -7.57 6.98 -11.92
N LEU A 146 -8.76 6.56 -12.33
CA LEU A 146 -9.99 6.91 -11.63
C LEU A 146 -10.00 6.30 -10.22
N LEU A 147 -9.59 5.04 -10.09
CA LEU A 147 -9.51 4.34 -8.81
C LEU A 147 -8.44 4.95 -7.89
N PHE A 148 -7.31 5.40 -8.45
CA PHE A 148 -6.31 6.16 -7.70
C PHE A 148 -6.88 7.46 -7.12
N ALA A 149 -7.65 8.21 -7.91
CA ALA A 149 -8.31 9.42 -7.43
C ALA A 149 -9.34 9.10 -6.34
N MET A 150 -10.07 7.99 -6.48
CA MET A 150 -11.01 7.50 -5.47
C MET A 150 -10.30 7.15 -4.15
N ASP A 151 -9.17 6.42 -4.21
CA ASP A 151 -8.34 6.10 -3.03
C ASP A 151 -7.95 7.38 -2.28
N MET A 152 -7.52 8.43 -2.99
CA MET A 152 -7.18 9.70 -2.34
C MET A 152 -8.35 10.32 -1.58
N LEU A 153 -9.54 10.33 -2.17
CA LEU A 153 -10.74 10.86 -1.54
C LEU A 153 -11.13 10.03 -0.32
N ILE A 154 -11.13 8.70 -0.44
CA ILE A 154 -11.44 7.77 0.66
C ILE A 154 -10.47 8.00 1.82
N ARG A 155 -9.16 8.06 1.56
CA ARG A 155 -8.17 8.34 2.61
C ARG A 155 -8.38 9.70 3.27
N GLY A 156 -8.79 10.71 2.50
CA GLY A 156 -9.15 12.02 3.03
C GLY A 156 -10.33 11.95 4.00
N VAL A 157 -11.41 11.27 3.60
CA VAL A 157 -12.61 11.07 4.43
C VAL A 157 -12.28 10.27 5.70
N VAL A 158 -11.53 9.19 5.57
CA VAL A 158 -11.10 8.35 6.72
C VAL A 158 -10.24 9.15 7.68
N HIS A 159 -9.35 10.00 7.17
CA HIS A 159 -8.53 10.87 8.01
C HIS A 159 -9.39 11.89 8.76
N ALA A 160 -10.36 12.52 8.10
CA ALA A 160 -11.28 13.46 8.73
C ALA A 160 -12.15 12.77 9.81
N PHE A 161 -12.65 11.57 9.52
CA PHE A 161 -13.41 10.76 10.47
C PHE A 161 -12.59 10.40 11.70
N ASN A 162 -11.38 9.85 11.52
CA ASN A 162 -10.49 9.49 12.63
C ASN A 162 -10.15 10.71 13.49
N ARG A 163 -9.87 11.87 12.85
CA ARG A 163 -9.58 13.12 13.57
C ARG A 163 -10.78 13.60 14.39
N THR A 164 -12.00 13.36 13.91
CA THR A 164 -13.23 13.67 14.64
C THR A 164 -13.39 12.75 15.85
N LEU A 165 -13.13 11.44 15.70
CA LEU A 165 -13.15 10.50 16.81
C LEU A 165 -12.10 10.85 17.88
N ASP A 166 -10.88 11.20 17.45
CA ASP A 166 -9.80 11.61 18.34
C ASP A 166 -10.16 12.90 19.10
N PHE A 167 -10.79 13.87 18.41
CA PHE A 167 -11.29 15.09 19.02
C PHE A 167 -12.33 14.78 20.12
N ILE A 168 -13.35 13.98 19.81
CA ILE A 168 -14.40 13.60 20.78
C ILE A 168 -13.81 12.87 21.98
N ALA A 169 -12.93 11.90 21.73
CA ALA A 169 -12.28 11.12 22.79
C ALA A 169 -11.39 12.00 23.70
N GLY A 170 -10.83 13.09 23.18
CA GLY A 170 -10.03 14.04 23.94
C GLY A 170 -10.82 14.85 24.98
N PHE A 171 -12.13 15.06 24.77
CA PHE A 171 -12.98 15.76 25.75
C PHE A 171 -13.50 14.85 26.87
N ILE A 172 -13.40 13.54 26.70
CA ILE A 172 -13.96 12.57 27.65
C ILE A 172 -12.81 12.02 28.52
N PRO A 173 -12.76 12.36 29.82
CA PRO A 173 -11.70 11.91 30.72
C PRO A 173 -11.91 10.46 31.18
N ILE A 174 -11.98 9.52 30.23
CA ILE A 174 -12.06 8.08 30.50
C ILE A 174 -10.68 7.45 30.29
N PRO A 175 -10.07 6.85 31.33
CA PRO A 175 -8.82 6.12 31.19
C PRO A 175 -8.94 5.00 30.15
N GLY A 176 -8.03 4.97 29.18
CA GLY A 176 -7.98 3.92 28.15
C GLY A 176 -8.90 4.11 26.94
N LEU A 177 -9.75 5.15 26.92
CA LEU A 177 -10.62 5.45 25.78
C LEU A 177 -9.80 5.71 24.49
N GLN A 178 -8.65 6.37 24.62
CA GLN A 178 -7.77 6.67 23.48
C GLN A 178 -7.24 5.39 22.81
N SER A 179 -6.94 4.35 23.60
CA SER A 179 -6.49 3.06 23.07
C SER A 179 -7.60 2.36 22.29
N VAL A 180 -8.84 2.40 22.80
CA VAL A 180 -10.01 1.81 22.13
C VAL A 180 -10.29 2.54 20.81
N VAL A 181 -10.28 3.88 20.83
CA VAL A 181 -10.46 4.70 19.62
C VAL A 181 -9.35 4.44 18.61
N GLY A 182 -8.11 4.26 19.05
CA GLY A 182 -7.00 3.87 18.18
C GLY A 182 -7.23 2.54 17.46
N ILE A 183 -7.80 1.54 18.15
CA ILE A 183 -8.17 0.25 17.54
C ILE A 183 -9.30 0.43 16.53
N ILE A 184 -10.35 1.20 16.88
CA ILE A 184 -11.46 1.49 15.96
C ILE A 184 -10.95 2.20 14.71
N ASN A 185 -10.12 3.24 14.85
CA ASN A 185 -9.52 3.97 13.75
C ASN A 185 -8.68 3.05 12.86
N ALA A 186 -7.95 2.09 13.44
CA ALA A 186 -7.17 1.10 12.69
C ALA A 186 -8.08 0.16 11.88
N ILE A 187 -9.18 -0.33 12.46
CA ILE A 187 -10.13 -1.22 11.78
C ILE A 187 -10.85 -0.49 10.65
N VAL A 188 -11.34 0.73 10.90
CA VAL A 188 -12.01 1.56 9.88
C VAL A 188 -11.05 1.88 8.73
N ARG A 189 -9.80 2.25 9.06
CA ARG A 189 -8.76 2.42 8.06
C ARG A 189 -8.53 1.15 7.27
N ALA A 190 -8.37 -0.01 7.92
CA ALA A 190 -8.13 -1.27 7.24
C ALA A 190 -9.27 -1.67 6.31
N ALA A 191 -10.54 -1.50 6.73
CA ALA A 191 -11.68 -1.75 5.86
C ALA A 191 -11.61 -0.86 4.61
N THR A 192 -11.49 0.45 4.81
CA THR A 192 -11.53 1.43 3.72
C THR A 192 -10.30 1.44 2.82
N THR A 193 -9.15 0.98 3.30
CA THR A 193 -7.90 1.00 2.53
C THR A 193 -7.96 0.09 1.31
N TYR A 194 -8.73 -1.01 1.39
CA TYR A 194 -8.78 -2.02 0.32
C TYR A 194 -9.97 -1.83 -0.65
N ILE A 195 -10.66 -0.69 -0.58
CA ILE A 195 -11.89 -0.47 -1.37
C ILE A 195 -11.57 -0.40 -2.86
N ASP A 196 -10.57 0.37 -3.27
CA ASP A 196 -10.30 0.55 -4.70
C ASP A 196 -9.69 -0.71 -5.32
N GLU A 197 -8.92 -1.50 -4.57
CA GLU A 197 -8.39 -2.79 -5.00
C GLU A 197 -9.48 -3.84 -5.16
N THR A 198 -10.46 -3.87 -4.24
CA THR A 198 -11.61 -4.75 -4.36
C THR A 198 -12.52 -4.34 -5.52
N ILE A 199 -12.71 -3.04 -5.75
CA ILE A 199 -13.42 -2.53 -6.93
C ILE A 199 -12.68 -2.90 -8.22
N PHE A 200 -11.37 -2.71 -8.27
CA PHE A 200 -10.57 -3.05 -9.45
C PHE A 200 -10.63 -4.55 -9.74
N SER A 201 -10.43 -5.38 -8.71
CA SER A 201 -10.54 -6.83 -8.80
C SER A 201 -11.93 -7.26 -9.28
N TYR A 202 -12.98 -6.62 -8.77
CA TYR A 202 -14.35 -6.88 -9.19
C TYR A 202 -14.56 -6.58 -10.69
N ASN A 203 -14.12 -5.41 -11.15
CA ASN A 203 -14.26 -5.01 -12.55
C ASN A 203 -13.46 -5.93 -13.48
N LEU A 204 -12.26 -6.34 -13.07
CA LEU A 204 -11.43 -7.30 -13.80
C LEU A 204 -12.08 -8.69 -13.88
N ALA A 205 -12.58 -9.21 -12.75
CA ALA A 205 -13.22 -10.52 -12.71
C ALA A 205 -14.45 -10.60 -13.61
N ARG A 206 -15.19 -9.50 -13.75
CA ARG A 206 -16.35 -9.40 -14.64
C ARG A 206 -15.99 -9.08 -16.07
N GLY A 207 -14.83 -8.45 -16.34
CA GLY A 207 -14.46 -8.03 -17.69
C GLY A 207 -15.45 -7.02 -18.30
N ASP A 208 -16.07 -6.17 -17.48
CA ASP A 208 -17.06 -5.19 -17.94
C ASP A 208 -16.42 -4.12 -18.84
N ASP A 209 -17.11 -3.75 -19.92
CA ASP A 209 -16.69 -2.68 -20.84
C ASP A 209 -16.90 -1.28 -20.25
N ASN A 210 -17.92 -1.11 -19.40
CA ASN A 210 -18.23 0.14 -18.73
C ASN A 210 -17.69 0.14 -17.29
N ALA A 211 -16.41 0.50 -17.15
CA ALA A 211 -15.72 0.56 -15.87
C ALA A 211 -16.42 1.47 -14.84
N TRP A 212 -17.04 2.58 -15.26
CA TRP A 212 -17.75 3.47 -14.34
C TRP A 212 -18.98 2.81 -13.72
N ARG A 213 -19.80 2.15 -14.55
CA ARG A 213 -20.97 1.42 -14.05
C ARG A 213 -20.55 0.28 -13.15
N SER A 214 -19.59 -0.53 -13.60
CA SER A 214 -19.10 -1.70 -12.84
C SER A 214 -18.52 -1.27 -11.49
N SER A 215 -17.76 -0.17 -11.45
CA SER A 215 -17.21 0.38 -10.20
C SER A 215 -18.28 0.82 -9.20
N LYS A 216 -19.40 1.39 -9.68
CA LYS A 216 -20.54 1.74 -8.80
C LYS A 216 -21.20 0.49 -8.23
N ASP A 217 -21.41 -0.52 -9.07
CA ASP A 217 -22.00 -1.79 -8.64
C ASP A 217 -21.06 -2.49 -7.65
N ALA A 218 -19.75 -2.45 -7.88
CA ALA A 218 -18.73 -2.97 -6.97
C ALA A 218 -18.77 -2.26 -5.61
N LEU A 219 -18.84 -0.93 -5.59
CA LEU A 219 -18.92 -0.14 -4.36
C LEU A 219 -20.20 -0.44 -3.57
N ILE A 220 -21.35 -0.56 -4.26
CA ILE A 220 -22.62 -0.94 -3.63
C ILE A 220 -22.51 -2.35 -3.06
N TYR A 221 -21.95 -3.30 -3.82
CA TYR A 221 -21.77 -4.67 -3.39
C TYR A 221 -20.83 -4.78 -2.18
N TYR A 222 -19.77 -3.99 -2.16
CA TYR A 222 -18.86 -3.86 -1.02
C TYR A 222 -19.61 -3.35 0.23
N ALA A 223 -20.40 -2.29 0.09
CA ALA A 223 -21.17 -1.69 1.19
C ALA A 223 -22.26 -2.63 1.74
N GLN A 224 -22.94 -3.38 0.86
CA GLN A 224 -23.94 -4.38 1.24
C GLN A 224 -23.33 -5.50 2.11
N ASN A 225 -22.04 -5.81 1.92
CA ASN A 225 -21.33 -6.85 2.66
C ASN A 225 -20.45 -6.30 3.80
N SER A 226 -20.76 -5.11 4.31
CA SER A 226 -19.99 -4.39 5.33
C SER A 226 -19.61 -5.22 6.56
N LYS A 227 -20.47 -6.14 7.03
CA LYS A 227 -20.17 -7.01 8.18
C LYS A 227 -18.99 -7.95 7.91
N GLU A 228 -18.96 -8.61 6.76
CA GLU A 228 -17.90 -9.56 6.41
C GLU A 228 -16.59 -8.82 6.06
N ILE A 229 -16.71 -7.65 5.43
CA ILE A 229 -15.61 -6.72 5.23
C ILE A 229 -14.99 -6.28 6.57
N LEU A 230 -15.83 -5.88 7.55
CA LEU A 230 -15.35 -5.42 8.84
C LEU A 230 -14.64 -6.53 9.61
N LYS A 231 -15.17 -7.75 9.59
CA LYS A 231 -14.47 -8.92 10.18
C LYS A 231 -13.10 -9.12 9.54
N THR A 232 -13.03 -9.09 8.21
CA THR A 232 -11.77 -9.21 7.47
C THR A 232 -10.80 -8.11 7.87
N ALA A 233 -11.27 -6.87 7.99
CA ALA A 233 -10.47 -5.73 8.44
C ALA A 233 -9.91 -5.93 9.86
N VAL A 234 -10.68 -6.50 10.79
CA VAL A 234 -10.17 -6.87 12.12
C VAL A 234 -9.02 -7.86 12.01
N TYR A 235 -9.19 -8.93 11.22
CA TYR A 235 -8.12 -9.91 11.00
C TYR A 235 -6.89 -9.26 10.35
N VAL A 236 -7.07 -8.37 9.37
CA VAL A 236 -5.95 -7.64 8.76
C VAL A 236 -5.22 -6.77 9.78
N VAL A 237 -5.92 -6.05 10.66
CA VAL A 237 -5.28 -5.25 11.73
C VAL A 237 -4.51 -6.14 12.69
N VAL A 238 -5.09 -7.26 13.14
CA VAL A 238 -4.41 -8.20 14.04
C VAL A 238 -3.17 -8.79 13.37
N LEU A 239 -3.29 -9.25 12.12
CA LEU A 239 -2.18 -9.80 11.35
C LEU A 239 -1.10 -8.75 11.09
N ASP A 240 -1.44 -7.51 10.73
CA ASP A 240 -0.48 -6.42 10.57
C ASP A 240 0.31 -6.21 11.87
N LYS A 241 -0.35 -6.18 13.02
CA LYS A 241 0.33 -5.98 14.31
C LYS A 241 1.26 -7.12 14.69
N VAL A 242 0.79 -8.37 14.56
CA VAL A 242 1.60 -9.57 14.85
C VAL A 242 2.78 -9.66 13.90
N LEU A 243 2.54 -9.49 12.59
CA LEU A 243 3.58 -9.57 11.58
C LEU A 243 4.58 -8.42 11.72
N THR A 244 4.12 -7.21 12.06
CA THR A 244 5.02 -6.08 12.36
C THR A 244 5.95 -6.42 13.51
N ALA A 245 5.42 -6.91 14.64
CA ALA A 245 6.24 -7.29 15.79
C ALA A 245 7.26 -8.37 15.41
N PHE A 246 6.84 -9.37 14.65
CA PHE A 246 7.72 -10.43 14.15
C PHE A 246 8.81 -9.90 13.21
N ILE A 247 8.46 -9.08 12.23
CA ILE A 247 9.42 -8.45 11.29
C ILE A 247 10.46 -7.63 12.07
N TRP A 248 10.03 -6.85 13.06
CA TRP A 248 10.96 -6.08 13.88
C TRP A 248 11.98 -6.97 14.59
N ILE A 249 11.54 -8.10 15.17
CA ILE A 249 12.44 -9.07 15.82
C ILE A 249 13.41 -9.67 14.80
N VAL A 250 12.91 -10.11 13.64
CA VAL A 250 13.74 -10.74 12.60
C VAL A 250 14.75 -9.76 12.02
N MET A 251 14.36 -8.49 11.82
CA MET A 251 15.21 -7.45 11.23
C MET A 251 16.27 -6.91 12.19
N LEU A 252 16.18 -7.17 13.49
CA LEU A 252 17.27 -6.90 14.42
C LEU A 252 18.50 -7.77 14.09
N ALA A 253 18.32 -9.03 13.69
CA ALA A 253 19.43 -9.94 13.41
C ALA A 253 20.39 -9.46 12.29
N PRO A 254 19.93 -9.11 11.07
CA PRO A 254 20.82 -8.59 10.03
C PRO A 254 21.42 -7.23 10.38
N ALA A 255 20.73 -6.40 11.17
CA ALA A 255 21.29 -5.15 11.64
C ALA A 255 22.45 -5.36 12.62
N PHE A 256 22.34 -6.32 13.54
CA PHE A 256 23.44 -6.71 14.43
C PHE A 256 24.61 -7.34 13.66
N LEU A 257 24.35 -8.13 12.62
CA LEU A 257 25.40 -8.66 11.74
C LEU A 257 26.14 -7.54 10.98
N LEU A 258 25.42 -6.58 10.41
CA LEU A 258 26.04 -5.43 9.74
C LEU A 258 26.89 -4.58 10.69
N LEU A 259 26.44 -4.39 11.93
CA LEU A 259 27.22 -3.70 12.95
C LEU A 259 28.54 -4.41 13.28
N ALA A 260 28.56 -5.75 13.27
CA ALA A 260 29.77 -6.53 13.55
C ALA A 260 30.85 -6.39 12.46
N VAL A 261 30.45 -6.00 11.23
CA VAL A 261 31.36 -5.86 10.07
C VAL A 261 31.83 -4.42 9.89
N LEU A 262 31.14 -3.42 10.48
CA LEU A 262 31.51 -2.01 10.34
C LEU A 262 32.74 -1.65 11.18
N PRO A 263 33.67 -0.79 10.65
CA PRO A 263 34.84 -0.33 11.39
C PRO A 263 34.45 0.38 12.70
N SER A 264 35.14 0.08 13.80
CA SER A 264 34.89 0.64 15.14
C SER A 264 35.04 2.17 15.22
N SER A 265 35.67 2.80 14.24
CA SER A 265 35.79 4.26 14.12
C SER A 265 34.48 4.97 13.73
N TRP A 266 33.47 4.22 13.26
CA TRP A 266 32.13 4.74 12.98
C TRP A 266 31.21 4.65 14.22
N ALA A 267 31.74 4.21 15.37
CA ALA A 267 30.98 3.82 16.54
C ALA A 267 31.15 4.74 17.78
N PRO A 268 30.72 6.01 17.75
CA PRO A 268 30.20 6.64 18.97
C PRO A 268 28.77 6.17 19.31
N GLY A 269 28.16 5.27 18.52
CA GLY A 269 26.77 4.84 18.72
C GLY A 269 26.37 3.54 18.04
N GLY A 270 27.26 2.54 17.94
CA GLY A 270 27.02 1.29 17.20
C GLY A 270 25.65 0.64 17.49
N PHE A 271 25.23 0.55 18.75
CA PHE A 271 23.90 0.06 19.10
C PHE A 271 22.76 0.91 18.53
N ILE A 272 22.84 2.24 18.62
CA ILE A 272 21.85 3.17 18.10
C ILE A 272 21.82 3.13 16.56
N GLY A 273 22.98 3.07 15.91
CA GLY A 273 23.11 2.95 14.46
C GLY A 273 22.48 1.65 13.93
N GLY A 274 22.71 0.52 14.60
CA GLY A 274 22.08 -0.74 14.21
C GLY A 274 20.58 -0.74 14.44
N LEU A 275 20.08 -0.10 15.51
CA LEU A 275 18.64 0.08 15.69
C LEU A 275 18.03 0.93 14.58
N ILE A 276 18.71 1.98 14.11
CA ILE A 276 18.25 2.79 12.98
C ILE A 276 18.22 1.95 11.69
N ILE A 277 19.27 1.17 11.43
CA ILE A 277 19.31 0.28 10.25
C ILE A 277 18.20 -0.78 10.34
N ALA A 278 18.04 -1.44 11.48
CA ALA A 278 16.97 -2.41 11.71
C ALA A 278 15.60 -1.79 11.49
N ALA A 279 15.37 -0.60 12.04
CA ALA A 279 14.12 0.13 11.89
C ALA A 279 13.83 0.48 10.43
N LEU A 280 14.83 0.93 9.68
CA LEU A 280 14.70 1.22 8.25
C LEU A 280 14.35 -0.04 7.45
N PHE A 281 15.09 -1.14 7.64
CA PHE A 281 14.79 -2.40 6.98
C PHE A 281 13.41 -2.94 7.36
N ALA A 282 13.07 -2.97 8.66
CA ALA A 282 11.76 -3.40 9.14
C ALA A 282 10.62 -2.55 8.58
N SER A 283 10.82 -1.24 8.46
CA SER A 283 9.83 -0.34 7.89
C SER A 283 9.60 -0.58 6.39
N ASN A 284 10.65 -0.95 5.65
CA ASN A 284 10.56 -1.30 4.23
C ASN A 284 9.89 -2.66 4.02
N VAL A 285 10.25 -3.66 4.83
CA VAL A 285 9.62 -4.98 4.77
C VAL A 285 8.14 -4.89 5.13
N ARG A 286 7.77 -4.11 6.15
CA ARG A 286 6.36 -3.92 6.53
C ARG A 286 5.53 -3.24 5.43
N GLN A 287 6.13 -2.36 4.64
CA GLN A 287 5.43 -1.61 3.59
C GLN A 287 5.29 -2.38 2.27
N ALA A 288 6.09 -3.44 2.07
CA ALA A 288 6.06 -4.28 0.87
C ALA A 288 4.90 -5.28 0.93
#